data_AF-A0A2M6YW57-F1
#
_entry.id   AF-A0A2M6YW57-F1
#
_cell.length_a   1.000
_cell.length_b   1.000
_cell.length_c   1.000
_cell.angle_alpha   90.00
_cell.angle_beta   90.00
_cell.angle_gamma   90.00
#
_symmetry.space_group_name_H-M   'P 1'
#
loop_
_entity.id
_entity.type
_entity.pdbx_description
1 polymer ?
#
loop_
_entity_poly.entity_id
_entity_poly.type
_entity_poly.pdbx_seq_one_letter_code
_entity_poly.pdbx_strand_id
1 'polypeptide(L)'
;MMRSSLRFPVAALGVVAGALALSLYPAYIWGKTDALVAVLAGGLIAVANGTAGFLSIAYAFEKPNAVFIKVIVGGMGIRLFILAGIVFVLLKVFELNVVAFTASLFFFYFLAALIEIVFMNRTAAARNSAAPPAGIH
;
A
#
# COMPACT_ATOMS: atom_id res chain seq x y z
N MET A 1 -22.71 4.67 -12.91
CA MET A 1 -21.45 5.22 -12.35
C MET A 1 -20.62 4.21 -11.53
N MET A 2 -21.11 2.98 -11.27
CA MET A 2 -20.51 2.00 -10.34
C MET A 2 -19.39 1.12 -10.93
N ARG A 3 -19.10 1.20 -12.24
CA ARG A 3 -18.15 0.31 -12.95
C ARG A 3 -16.70 0.81 -12.97
N SER A 4 -16.45 2.08 -12.61
CA SER A 4 -15.11 2.69 -12.61
C SER A 4 -14.34 2.53 -11.30
N SER A 5 -15.04 2.41 -10.15
CA SER A 5 -14.41 2.25 -8.83
C SER A 5 -13.74 0.89 -8.64
N LEU A 6 -14.20 -0.16 -9.35
CA LEU A 6 -13.64 -1.52 -9.26
C LEU A 6 -12.43 -1.76 -10.16
N ARG A 7 -12.22 -0.95 -11.21
CA ARG A 7 -11.08 -1.12 -12.15
C ARG A 7 -9.75 -0.69 -11.55
N PHE A 8 -9.77 0.28 -10.64
CA PHE A 8 -8.57 0.78 -9.99
C PHE A 8 -7.92 -0.24 -9.03
N PRO A 9 -8.65 -0.89 -8.10
CA PRO A 9 -8.06 -1.91 -7.24
C PRO A 9 -7.55 -3.11 -8.04
N VAL A 10 -8.23 -3.50 -9.13
CA VAL A 10 -7.75 -4.58 -10.02
C VAL A 10 -6.45 -4.17 -10.73
N ALA A 11 -6.36 -2.94 -11.22
CA ALA A 11 -5.13 -2.42 -11.83
C ALA A 11 -3.98 -2.33 -10.81
N ALA A 12 -4.26 -1.89 -9.58
CA ALA A 12 -3.29 -1.86 -8.49
C ALA A 12 -2.77 -3.27 -8.14
N LEU A 13 -3.67 -4.25 -8.04
CA LEU A 13 -3.29 -5.66 -7.84
C LEU A 13 -2.46 -6.18 -8.99
N GLY A 14 -2.79 -5.84 -10.24
CA GLY A 14 -2.00 -6.19 -11.41
C GLY A 14 -0.58 -5.60 -11.38
N VAL A 15 -0.43 -4.33 -10.99
CA VAL A 15 0.87 -3.67 -10.83
C VAL A 15 1.69 -4.33 -9.74
N VAL A 16 1.08 -4.60 -8.59
CA VAL A 16 1.74 -5.30 -7.47
C VAL A 16 2.15 -6.71 -7.87
N ALA A 17 1.28 -7.47 -8.52
CA ALA A 17 1.58 -8.84 -8.97
C ALA A 17 2.70 -8.86 -10.03
N GLY A 18 2.68 -7.92 -10.99
CA GLY A 18 3.75 -7.75 -11.97
C GLY A 18 5.08 -7.37 -11.31
N ALA A 19 5.06 -6.44 -10.36
CA ALA A 19 6.24 -6.05 -9.59
C ALA A 19 6.78 -7.22 -8.74
N LEU A 20 5.90 -8.06 -8.18
CA LEU A 20 6.27 -9.28 -7.47
C LEU A 20 6.96 -10.27 -8.40
N ALA A 21 6.36 -10.59 -9.54
CA ALA A 21 6.96 -11.48 -10.54
C ALA A 21 8.34 -10.98 -11.01
N LEU A 22 8.48 -9.69 -11.27
CA LEU A 22 9.75 -9.07 -11.66
C LEU A 22 10.80 -9.14 -10.54
N SER A 23 10.41 -8.96 -9.28
CA SER A 23 11.31 -9.05 -8.13
C SER A 23 11.76 -10.48 -7.82
N LEU A 24 10.94 -11.48 -8.18
CA LEU A 24 11.26 -12.89 -7.97
C LEU A 24 12.28 -13.43 -8.97
N TYR A 25 12.33 -12.89 -10.19
CA TYR A 25 13.30 -13.31 -11.21
C TYR A 25 14.78 -13.18 -10.77
N PRO A 26 15.28 -12.01 -10.32
CA PRO A 26 16.65 -11.90 -9.82
C PRO A 26 16.86 -12.68 -8.52
N ALA A 27 15.83 -12.78 -7.66
CA ALA A 27 15.91 -13.57 -6.43
C ALA A 27 16.01 -15.07 -6.71
N TYR A 28 15.45 -15.56 -7.82
CA TYR A 28 15.54 -16.96 -8.24
C TYR A 28 16.90 -17.29 -8.87
N ILE A 29 17.47 -16.37 -9.65
CA ILE A 29 18.73 -16.61 -10.35
C ILE A 29 19.94 -16.41 -9.44
N TRP A 30 19.91 -15.40 -8.57
CA TRP A 30 21.06 -15.01 -7.73
C TRP A 30 20.87 -15.31 -6.24
N GLY A 31 19.65 -15.63 -5.80
CA GLY A 31 19.34 -15.85 -4.40
C GLY A 31 19.37 -17.32 -4.00
N LYS A 32 19.85 -17.59 -2.78
CA LYS A 32 19.55 -18.83 -2.05
C LYS A 32 18.05 -18.84 -1.69
N THR A 33 17.48 -20.01 -1.38
CA THR A 33 16.06 -20.16 -1.00
C THR A 33 15.60 -19.14 0.05
N ASP A 34 16.49 -18.77 0.98
CA ASP A 34 16.22 -17.78 2.04
C ASP A 34 15.93 -16.37 1.49
N ALA A 35 16.55 -15.99 0.36
CA ALA A 35 16.31 -14.70 -0.29
C ALA A 35 14.92 -14.64 -0.94
N LEU A 36 14.45 -15.77 -1.51
CA LEU A 36 13.09 -15.85 -2.07
C LEU A 36 12.03 -15.68 -0.98
N VAL A 37 12.20 -16.37 0.15
CA VAL A 37 11.29 -16.24 1.30
C VAL A 37 11.31 -14.81 1.84
N ALA A 38 12.49 -14.19 1.94
CA ALA A 38 12.63 -12.81 2.37
C ALA A 38 11.90 -11.81 1.44
N VAL A 39 12.02 -11.98 0.11
CA VAL A 39 11.35 -11.14 -0.88
C VAL A 39 9.83 -11.30 -0.83
N LEU A 40 9.34 -12.55 -0.73
CA LEU A 40 7.91 -12.82 -0.60
C LEU A 40 7.34 -12.26 0.69
N ALA A 41 8.03 -12.43 1.82
CA ALA A 41 7.61 -11.90 3.11
C ALA A 41 7.53 -10.36 3.07
N GLY A 42 8.58 -9.69 2.59
CA GLY A 42 8.60 -8.23 2.44
C GLY A 42 7.48 -7.72 1.53
N GLY A 43 7.28 -8.39 0.39
CA GLY A 43 6.20 -8.07 -0.54
C GLY A 43 4.80 -8.22 0.07
N LEU A 44 4.51 -9.37 0.69
CA LEU A 44 3.20 -9.63 1.30
C LEU A 44 2.84 -8.61 2.39
N ILE A 45 3.80 -8.25 3.24
CA ILE A 45 3.59 -7.28 4.32
C ILE A 45 3.31 -5.89 3.74
N ALA A 46 4.09 -5.47 2.74
CA ALA A 46 3.88 -4.19 2.08
C ALA A 46 2.51 -4.11 1.38
N VAL A 47 2.08 -5.20 0.74
CA VAL A 47 0.74 -5.30 0.14
C VAL A 47 -0.34 -5.19 1.20
N ALA A 48 -0.24 -5.94 2.31
CA ALA A 48 -1.19 -5.85 3.41
C ALA A 48 -1.27 -4.42 3.98
N ASN A 49 -0.12 -3.76 4.14
CA ASN A 49 -0.05 -2.36 4.58
C ASN A 49 -0.74 -1.39 3.60
N GLY A 50 -0.53 -1.57 2.29
CA GLY A 50 -1.18 -0.79 1.24
C GLY A 50 -2.69 -1.03 1.18
N THR A 51 -3.15 -2.28 1.32
CA THR A 51 -4.58 -2.62 1.38
C THR A 51 -5.25 -1.97 2.59
N ALA A 52 -4.61 -1.98 3.76
CA ALA A 52 -5.11 -1.27 4.94
C ALA A 52 -5.23 0.25 4.70
N GLY A 53 -4.30 0.83 3.93
CA GLY A 53 -4.37 2.23 3.49
C GLY A 53 -5.55 2.52 2.59
N PHE A 54 -5.74 1.69 1.56
CA PHE A 54 -6.88 1.77 0.66
C PHE A 54 -8.22 1.71 1.42
N LEU A 55 -8.36 0.75 2.35
CA LEU A 55 -9.56 0.63 3.19
C LEU A 55 -9.76 1.86 4.07
N SER A 56 -8.68 2.40 4.65
CA SER A 56 -8.73 3.62 5.47
C SER A 56 -9.21 4.83 4.67
N ILE A 57 -8.71 5.00 3.43
CA ILE A 57 -9.16 6.08 2.54
C ILE A 57 -10.62 5.89 2.14
N ALA A 58 -10.99 4.68 1.72
CA ALA A 58 -12.37 4.38 1.33
C ALA A 58 -13.35 4.65 2.47
N TYR A 59 -13.00 4.27 3.70
CA TYR A 59 -13.80 4.55 4.89
C TYR A 59 -13.84 6.05 5.24
N ALA A 60 -12.69 6.73 5.17
CA ALA A 60 -12.57 8.13 5.55
C ALA A 60 -13.27 9.08 4.59
N PHE A 61 -13.41 8.71 3.32
CA PHE A 61 -13.82 9.61 2.24
C PHE A 61 -15.22 10.21 2.42
N GLU A 62 -16.14 9.46 3.04
CA GLU A 62 -17.51 9.91 3.34
C GLU A 62 -17.63 10.66 4.67
N LYS A 63 -16.52 10.81 5.41
CA LYS A 63 -16.51 11.44 6.74
C LYS A 63 -16.14 12.93 6.64
N PRO A 64 -16.50 13.74 7.67
CA PRO A 64 -16.08 15.12 7.75
C PRO A 64 -14.55 15.27 7.69
N ASN A 65 -14.04 16.38 7.14
CA ASN A 65 -12.60 16.60 6.94
C ASN A 65 -11.75 16.36 8.21
N ALA A 66 -12.24 16.74 9.39
CA ALA A 66 -11.53 16.50 10.66
C ALA A 66 -11.33 15.00 10.94
N VAL A 67 -12.36 14.19 10.67
CA VAL A 67 -12.30 12.73 10.83
C VAL A 67 -11.43 12.12 9.72
N PHE A 68 -11.53 12.63 8.49
CA PHE A 68 -10.72 12.18 7.36
C PHE A 68 -9.22 12.28 7.65
N ILE A 69 -8.75 13.45 8.09
CA ILE A 69 -7.34 13.68 8.43
C ILE A 69 -6.91 12.78 9.59
N LYS A 70 -7.73 12.67 10.64
CA LYS A 70 -7.43 11.82 11.79
C LYS A 70 -7.29 10.35 11.39
N VAL A 71 -8.17 9.84 10.53
CA VAL A 71 -8.14 8.44 10.08
C VAL A 71 -6.96 8.18 9.16
N ILE A 72 -6.65 9.06 8.21
CA ILE A 72 -5.54 8.84 7.26
C ILE A 72 -4.19 8.98 7.95
N VAL A 73 -3.96 10.11 8.64
CA VAL A 73 -2.67 10.40 9.28
C VAL A 73 -2.48 9.52 10.51
N GLY A 74 -3.49 9.41 11.36
CA GLY A 74 -3.45 8.54 12.54
C GLY A 74 -3.36 7.07 12.17
N GLY A 75 -4.11 6.63 11.15
CA GLY A 75 -4.02 5.27 10.61
C GLY A 75 -2.66 4.97 10.01
N MET A 76 -2.00 5.94 9.36
CA MET A 76 -0.63 5.78 8.88
C MET A 76 0.37 5.58 10.05
N GLY A 77 0.22 6.35 11.13
CA GLY A 77 1.04 6.16 12.34
C GLY A 77 0.88 4.78 12.97
N ILE A 78 -0.36 4.31 13.14
CA ILE A 78 -0.64 2.97 13.69
C ILE A 78 -0.07 1.87 12.78
N ARG A 79 -0.28 1.99 11.46
CA ARG A 79 0.25 1.04 10.47
C ARG A 79 1.77 0.94 10.53
N LEU A 80 2.48 2.07 10.62
CA LEU A 80 3.94 2.08 10.75
C LEU A 80 4.41 1.42 12.04
N PHE A 81 3.69 1.61 13.14
CA PHE A 81 4.01 0.95 14.41
C PHE A 81 3.82 -0.57 14.33
N ILE A 82 2.71 -1.02 13.73
CA ILE A 82 2.45 -2.44 13.47
C ILE A 82 3.53 -3.02 12.54
N LEU A 83 3.86 -2.29 11.47
CA LEU A 83 4.88 -2.70 10.50
C LEU A 83 6.25 -2.88 11.18
N ALA A 84 6.66 -1.94 12.04
CA ALA A 84 7.88 -2.04 12.81
C ALA A 84 7.88 -3.28 13.71
N GLY A 85 6.76 -3.58 14.38
CA GLY A 85 6.60 -4.80 15.19
C GLY A 85 6.73 -6.08 14.37
N ILE A 86 6.07 -6.15 13.20
CA ILE A 86 6.14 -7.31 12.30
C ILE A 86 7.57 -7.50 11.79
N VAL A 87 8.24 -6.42 11.35
CA VAL A 87 9.63 -6.45 10.90
C VAL A 87 10.54 -6.97 12.01
N PHE A 88 10.37 -6.48 13.23
CA PHE A 88 11.15 -6.94 14.38
C PHE A 88 11.00 -8.45 14.62
N VAL A 89 9.76 -8.96 14.62
CA VAL A 89 9.48 -10.40 14.80
C VAL A 89 10.09 -11.23 13.67
N LEU A 90 9.94 -10.81 12.42
CA LEU A 90 10.46 -11.56 11.28
C LEU A 90 11.98 -11.61 11.24
N LEU A 91 12.65 -10.50 11.53
CA LEU A 91 14.12 -10.47 11.55
C LEU A 91 14.71 -11.20 12.75
N LYS A 92 14.04 -11.19 13.91
CA LYS A 92 14.55 -11.84 15.12
C LYS A 92 14.20 -13.32 15.25
N VAL A 93 13.05 -13.76 14.74
CA VAL A 93 12.56 -15.13 14.92
C VAL A 93 12.84 -16.00 13.69
N PHE A 94 12.69 -15.45 12.48
CA PHE A 94 12.79 -16.23 11.24
C PHE A 94 14.14 -16.10 10.54
N GLU A 95 15.07 -15.33 11.12
CA GLU A 95 16.45 -15.12 10.62
C GLU A 95 16.52 -14.85 9.11
N LEU A 96 15.53 -14.10 8.59
CA LEU A 96 15.43 -13.82 7.16
C LEU A 96 16.65 -13.03 6.69
N ASN A 97 17.01 -13.23 5.42
CA ASN A 97 18.06 -12.44 4.79
C ASN A 97 17.70 -10.95 4.86
N VAL A 98 18.40 -10.22 5.73
CA VAL A 98 18.08 -8.83 6.10
C VAL A 98 18.09 -7.93 4.87
N VAL A 99 19.04 -8.13 3.95
CA VAL A 99 19.19 -7.30 2.75
C VAL A 99 18.03 -7.54 1.79
N ALA A 100 17.73 -8.79 1.47
CA ALA A 100 16.64 -9.15 0.56
C ALA A 100 15.26 -8.76 1.13
N PHE A 101 15.04 -8.98 2.42
CA PHE A 101 13.81 -8.61 3.10
C PHE A 101 13.61 -7.09 3.13
N THR A 102 14.64 -6.34 3.54
CA THR A 102 14.54 -4.88 3.64
C THR A 102 14.37 -4.25 2.27
N ALA A 103 15.15 -4.66 1.27
CA ALA A 103 15.06 -4.14 -0.09
C ALA A 103 13.67 -4.39 -0.71
N SER A 104 13.14 -5.60 -0.59
CA SER A 104 11.80 -5.92 -1.08
C SER A 104 10.71 -5.16 -0.32
N LEU A 105 10.78 -5.14 1.01
CA LEU A 105 9.82 -4.41 1.84
C LEU A 105 9.74 -2.94 1.42
N PHE A 106 10.88 -2.24 1.31
CA PHE A 106 10.89 -0.84 0.90
C PHE A 106 10.36 -0.66 -0.53
N PHE A 107 10.79 -1.50 -1.47
CA PHE A 107 10.33 -1.43 -2.86
C PHE A 107 8.80 -1.55 -2.97
N PHE A 108 8.22 -2.60 -2.37
CA PHE A 108 6.76 -2.79 -2.39
C PHE A 108 6.03 -1.76 -1.54
N TYR A 109 6.61 -1.32 -0.44
CA TYR A 109 6.01 -0.28 0.41
C TYR A 109 5.89 1.04 -0.34
N PHE A 110 6.95 1.49 -1.02
CA PHE A 110 6.90 2.69 -1.84
C PHE A 110 5.92 2.55 -3.00
N LEU A 111 5.92 1.39 -3.68
CA LEU A 111 4.97 1.12 -4.74
C LEU A 111 3.52 1.22 -4.25
N ALA A 112 3.22 0.59 -3.11
CA ALA A 112 1.91 0.66 -2.47
C ALA A 112 1.54 2.08 -2.04
N ALA A 113 2.49 2.84 -1.48
CA ALA A 113 2.28 4.24 -1.09
C ALA A 113 1.99 5.14 -2.30
N LEU A 114 2.67 4.94 -3.43
CA LEU A 114 2.37 5.66 -4.67
C LEU A 114 0.96 5.35 -5.18
N ILE A 115 0.56 4.07 -5.14
CA ILE A 115 -0.80 3.66 -5.48
C ILE A 115 -1.82 4.32 -4.53
N GLU A 116 -1.53 4.38 -3.23
CA GLU A 116 -2.38 5.02 -2.21
C GLU A 116 -2.56 6.52 -2.50
N ILE A 117 -1.48 7.24 -2.85
CA ILE A 117 -1.53 8.67 -3.22
C ILE A 117 -2.34 8.87 -4.51
N VAL A 118 -2.11 8.06 -5.54
CA VAL A 118 -2.86 8.14 -6.81
C VAL A 118 -4.35 7.88 -6.58
N PHE A 119 -4.68 6.90 -5.73
CA PHE A 119 -6.06 6.61 -5.35
C PHE A 119 -6.70 7.80 -4.66
N MET A 120 -6.04 8.36 -3.64
CA MET A 120 -6.54 9.51 -2.89
C MET A 120 -6.79 10.72 -3.81
N ASN A 121 -5.86 11.04 -4.72
CA ASN A 121 -6.00 12.15 -5.65
C ASN A 121 -7.18 11.97 -6.61
N ARG A 122 -7.37 10.75 -7.14
CA ARG A 122 -8.52 10.45 -8.02
C ARG A 122 -9.85 10.59 -7.29
N THR A 123 -9.92 10.09 -6.06
CA THR A 123 -11.13 10.13 -5.25
C THR A 123 -11.43 11.59 -4.84
N ALA A 124 -10.42 12.38 -4.46
CA ALA A 124 -10.58 13.80 -4.18
C ALA A 124 -11.07 14.62 -5.40
N ALA A 125 -10.53 14.36 -6.59
CA ALA A 125 -10.96 15.02 -7.83
C ALA A 125 -12.45 14.73 -8.12
N ALA A 126 -12.90 13.49 -7.94
CA ALA A 126 -14.30 13.12 -8.11
C ALA A 126 -15.26 13.85 -7.15
N ARG A 127 -14.83 14.14 -5.91
CA ARG A 127 -15.61 14.94 -4.95
C ARG A 127 -15.85 16.36 -5.46
N ASN A 128 -14.80 16.99 -5.98
CA ASN A 128 -14.85 18.38 -6.40
C ASN A 128 -15.70 18.57 -7.67
N SER A 129 -15.71 17.58 -8.57
CA SER A 129 -16.56 17.61 -9.77
C SER A 129 -18.05 17.38 -9.50
N ALA A 130 -18.41 16.80 -8.34
CA ALA A 130 -19.79 16.58 -7.92
C ALA A 130 -20.36 17.71 -7.03
N ALA A 131 -19.52 18.66 -6.59
CA ALA A 131 -19.97 19.85 -5.89
C ALA A 131 -20.67 20.79 -6.89
N PRO A 132 -21.83 21.41 -6.54
CA PRO A 132 -22.45 22.43 -7.40
C PRO A 132 -21.43 23.53 -7.72
N PRO A 133 -21.44 24.11 -8.94
CA PRO A 133 -20.61 25.27 -9.23
C PRO A 133 -20.89 26.32 -8.16
N ALA A 134 -19.83 26.81 -7.51
CA ALA A 134 -19.94 27.86 -6.51
C ALA A 134 -20.67 29.04 -7.14
N GLY A 135 -21.97 29.14 -6.83
CA GLY A 135 -22.82 30.23 -7.23
C GLY A 135 -22.24 31.51 -6.66
N ILE A 136 -22.03 32.44 -7.58
CA ILE A 136 -21.75 33.85 -7.33
C ILE A 136 -22.70 34.34 -6.23
N HIS A 137 -22.15 34.75 -5.10
CA HIS A 137 -22.81 35.62 -4.13
C HIS A 137 -22.16 37.00 -4.21
#